data_AF-A0A6A2XD33-F1
#
_entry.id   AF-A0A6A2XD33-F1
#
_cell.length_a   1.000
_cell.length_b   1.000
_cell.length_c   1.000
_cell.angle_alpha   90.00
_cell.angle_beta   90.00
_cell.angle_gamma   90.00
#
_symmetry.space_group_name_H-M   'P 1'
#
loop_
_entity.id
_entity.type
_entity.pdbx_description
1 polymer ?
#
loop_
_entity_poly.entity_id
_entity_poly.type
_entity_poly.pdbx_seq_one_letter_code
_entity_poly.pdbx_strand_id
1 'polypeptide(L)'
;MINAMFQDCTHSTNALLNRSAGGMALATLVPATVSTISLLAKSSISGLQIWSLHGLLLTIEAAGLSFVSHVQATLGLALEILLSEENGRVDLQQGVGRLINAIVAVLGPELAPGSIFFSRCKSVVAEISSSEETATLLESVRFTQQLVLFAPQAVSVHSHVQTLLLTLSSRQPALRHLAVSTLRHLIEKYPVSVIDEQIEDNLFRMLDEETDSEYVEDSSLNINLIFDH
;
A
#
# COMPACT_ATOMS: atom_id res chain seq x y z
N MET A 1 -6.05 2.77 26.72
CA MET A 1 -5.53 1.42 27.01
C MET A 1 -5.55 0.48 25.80
N ILE A 2 -6.52 0.59 24.87
CA ILE A 2 -6.57 -0.27 23.67
C ILE A 2 -5.54 0.15 22.60
N ASN A 3 -5.29 1.44 22.40
CA ASN A 3 -4.28 1.92 21.43
C ASN A 3 -2.83 1.57 21.80
N ALA A 4 -2.50 1.50 23.10
CA ALA A 4 -1.13 1.19 23.54
C ALA A 4 -0.79 -0.31 23.42
N MET A 5 -1.79 -1.20 23.38
CA MET A 5 -1.57 -2.63 23.17
C MET A 5 -1.35 -3.00 21.68
N PHE A 6 -1.69 -2.12 20.74
CA PHE A 6 -1.59 -2.41 19.30
C PHE A 6 -0.25 -1.99 18.69
N GLN A 7 0.44 -1.01 19.27
CA GLN A 7 1.71 -0.52 18.73
C GLN A 7 2.89 -1.45 19.08
N ASP A 8 2.82 -2.18 20.20
CA ASP A 8 3.76 -3.24 20.55
C ASP A 8 3.51 -4.56 19.78
N CYS A 9 2.33 -4.74 19.18
CA CYS A 9 2.00 -5.93 18.40
C CYS A 9 2.57 -5.91 16.98
N THR A 10 2.69 -4.76 16.32
CA THR A 10 3.14 -4.68 14.91
C THR A 10 4.61 -5.02 14.70
N HIS A 11 5.48 -4.75 15.69
CA HIS A 11 6.88 -5.18 15.66
C HIS A 11 7.08 -6.64 16.11
N SER A 12 6.12 -7.19 16.87
CA SER A 12 6.18 -8.56 17.41
C SER A 12 5.57 -9.60 16.46
N THR A 13 4.56 -9.23 15.65
CA THR A 13 3.87 -10.16 14.74
C THR A 13 4.74 -10.64 13.58
N ASN A 14 5.58 -9.78 13.00
CA ASN A 14 6.52 -10.17 11.94
C ASN A 14 7.60 -11.16 12.41
N ALA A 15 7.96 -11.13 13.71
CA ALA A 15 8.92 -12.06 14.29
C ALA A 15 8.28 -13.38 14.79
N LEU A 16 7.00 -13.36 15.18
CA LEU A 16 6.27 -14.53 15.70
C LEU A 16 5.69 -15.42 14.60
N LEU A 17 5.32 -14.87 13.44
CA LEU A 17 4.77 -15.65 12.32
C LEU A 17 5.77 -16.64 11.71
N ASN A 18 7.08 -16.37 11.79
CA ASN A 18 8.11 -17.29 11.29
C ASN A 18 8.57 -18.31 12.34
N ARG A 19 8.01 -18.29 13.57
CA ARG A 19 8.50 -19.06 14.74
C ARG A 19 7.42 -19.93 15.42
N SER A 20 6.34 -20.29 14.74
CA SER A 20 5.50 -21.39 15.21
C SER A 20 5.13 -22.30 14.05
N ALA A 21 5.65 -23.53 14.10
CA ALA A 21 5.31 -24.64 13.23
C ALA A 21 3.80 -24.70 12.96
N GLY A 22 3.39 -24.44 11.71
CA GLY A 22 1.98 -24.46 11.31
C GLY A 22 1.65 -23.99 9.89
N GLY A 23 2.62 -23.50 9.11
CA GLY A 23 2.36 -22.92 7.77
C GLY A 23 1.59 -23.81 6.79
N MET A 24 1.78 -25.14 6.86
CA MET A 24 1.03 -26.08 6.00
C MET A 24 -0.39 -26.39 6.49
N ALA A 25 -0.61 -26.39 7.81
CA ALA A 25 -1.95 -26.66 8.38
C ALA A 25 -2.85 -25.42 8.33
N LEU A 26 -2.27 -24.23 8.33
CA LEU A 26 -3.01 -22.97 8.15
C LEU A 26 -3.35 -22.72 6.68
N ALA A 27 -2.48 -23.11 5.74
CA ALA A 27 -2.74 -23.00 4.30
C ALA A 27 -4.01 -23.76 3.85
N THR A 28 -4.34 -24.89 4.48
CA THR A 28 -5.57 -25.64 4.15
C THR A 28 -6.85 -24.93 4.58
N LEU A 29 -6.77 -24.02 5.56
CA LEU A 29 -7.92 -23.24 6.03
C LEU A 29 -8.14 -21.97 5.19
N VAL A 30 -7.10 -21.47 4.51
CA VAL A 30 -7.16 -20.23 3.71
C VAL A 30 -8.36 -20.23 2.74
N PRO A 31 -8.64 -21.28 1.93
CA PRO A 31 -9.78 -21.25 1.02
C PRO A 31 -11.14 -21.07 1.70
N ALA A 32 -11.36 -21.75 2.83
CA ALA A 32 -12.62 -21.68 3.58
C ALA A 32 -12.79 -20.30 4.25
N THR A 33 -11.71 -19.78 4.83
CA THR A 33 -11.67 -18.46 5.45
C THR A 33 -11.92 -17.36 4.41
N VAL A 34 -11.18 -17.39 3.29
CA VAL A 34 -11.33 -16.42 2.20
C VAL A 34 -12.76 -16.45 1.65
N SER A 35 -13.31 -17.64 1.39
CA SER A 35 -14.69 -17.77 0.89
C SER A 35 -15.70 -17.16 1.86
N THR A 36 -15.61 -17.49 3.15
CA THR A 36 -16.54 -17.00 4.17
C THR A 36 -16.44 -15.48 4.34
N ILE A 37 -15.22 -14.95 4.49
CA ILE A 37 -15.00 -13.52 4.69
C ILE A 37 -15.39 -12.73 3.43
N SER A 38 -15.11 -13.25 2.24
CA SER A 38 -15.52 -12.61 0.97
C SER A 38 -17.03 -12.50 0.85
N LEU A 39 -17.79 -13.49 1.35
CA LEU A 39 -19.25 -13.41 1.39
C LEU A 39 -19.73 -12.33 2.36
N LEU A 40 -19.12 -12.24 3.55
CA LEU A 40 -19.47 -11.21 4.54
C LEU A 40 -19.11 -9.80 4.07
N ALA A 41 -18.05 -9.65 3.27
CA ALA A 41 -17.66 -8.39 2.63
C ALA A 41 -18.66 -7.89 1.57
N LYS A 42 -19.65 -8.71 1.18
CA LYS A 42 -20.77 -8.32 0.31
C LYS A 42 -22.03 -7.95 1.10
N SER A 43 -21.98 -7.95 2.43
CA SER A 43 -23.12 -7.58 3.26
C SER A 43 -23.48 -6.10 3.08
N SER A 44 -24.78 -5.79 3.12
CA SER A 44 -25.30 -4.41 3.22
C SER A 44 -25.11 -3.80 4.62
N ILE A 45 -24.63 -4.58 5.59
CA ILE A 45 -24.34 -4.09 6.94
C ILE A 45 -22.92 -3.50 6.92
N SER A 46 -22.83 -2.17 6.83
CA SER A 46 -21.57 -1.42 6.78
C SER A 46 -20.49 -1.88 7.75
N GLY A 47 -20.82 -2.03 9.03
CA GLY A 47 -19.85 -2.46 10.04
C GLY A 47 -19.31 -3.85 9.76
N LEU A 48 -20.18 -4.80 9.38
CA LEU A 48 -19.78 -6.15 9.01
C LEU A 48 -18.90 -6.14 7.77
N GLN A 49 -19.22 -5.31 6.78
CA GLN A 49 -18.43 -5.15 5.56
C GLN A 49 -17.01 -4.66 5.86
N ILE A 50 -16.86 -3.58 6.64
CA ILE A 50 -15.57 -3.01 7.03
C ILE A 50 -14.72 -4.05 7.79
N TRP A 51 -15.29 -4.72 8.79
CA TRP A 51 -14.58 -5.75 9.56
C TRP A 51 -14.23 -6.98 8.71
N SER A 52 -15.05 -7.31 7.71
CA SER A 52 -14.74 -8.38 6.77
C SER A 52 -13.58 -8.01 5.86
N LEU A 53 -13.51 -6.78 5.34
CA LEU A 53 -12.35 -6.29 4.60
C LEU A 53 -11.08 -6.34 5.46
N HIS A 54 -11.18 -5.94 6.73
CA HIS A 54 -10.05 -6.04 7.66
C HIS A 54 -9.63 -7.50 7.93
N GLY A 55 -10.59 -8.41 8.14
CA GLY A 55 -10.30 -9.84 8.30
C GLY A 55 -9.66 -10.45 7.05
N LEU A 56 -10.07 -10.00 5.87
CA LEU A 56 -9.48 -10.44 4.60
C LEU A 56 -8.03 -9.93 4.46
N LEU A 57 -7.76 -8.69 4.88
CA LEU A 57 -6.41 -8.12 4.91
C LEU A 57 -5.47 -8.98 5.76
N LEU A 58 -5.87 -9.27 7.01
CA LEU A 58 -5.08 -10.11 7.92
C LEU A 58 -4.87 -11.52 7.34
N THR A 59 -5.87 -12.04 6.61
CA THR A 59 -5.76 -13.35 5.93
C THR A 59 -4.73 -13.31 4.81
N ILE A 60 -4.69 -12.25 4.00
CA ILE A 60 -3.70 -12.07 2.92
C ILE A 60 -2.29 -12.01 3.53
N GLU A 61 -2.11 -11.17 4.54
CA GLU A 61 -0.81 -10.96 5.22
C GLU A 61 -0.31 -12.25 5.88
N ALA A 62 -1.19 -13.00 6.54
CA ALA A 62 -0.82 -14.26 7.20
C ALA A 62 -0.56 -15.41 6.20
N ALA A 63 -1.31 -15.48 5.10
CA ALA A 63 -1.17 -16.55 4.12
C ALA A 63 0.04 -16.38 3.19
N GLY A 64 0.48 -15.13 2.95
CA GLY A 64 1.58 -14.82 2.05
C GLY A 64 1.38 -15.46 0.66
N LEU A 65 2.39 -16.18 0.18
CA LEU A 65 2.35 -16.86 -1.13
C LEU A 65 1.23 -17.91 -1.26
N SER A 66 0.72 -18.46 -0.14
CA SER A 66 -0.42 -19.39 -0.19
C SER A 66 -1.73 -18.69 -0.59
N PHE A 67 -1.76 -17.36 -0.63
CA PHE A 67 -2.90 -16.57 -1.09
C PHE A 67 -2.97 -16.41 -2.62
N VAL A 68 -1.90 -16.72 -3.36
CA VAL A 68 -1.81 -16.42 -4.81
C VAL A 68 -3.00 -16.98 -5.62
N SER A 69 -3.48 -18.18 -5.30
CA SER A 69 -4.65 -18.79 -5.96
C SER A 69 -5.97 -18.03 -5.73
N HIS A 70 -6.04 -17.17 -4.72
CA HIS A 70 -7.22 -16.39 -4.33
C HIS A 70 -7.19 -14.94 -4.83
N VAL A 71 -6.03 -14.43 -5.27
CA VAL A 71 -5.84 -13.03 -5.68
C VAL A 71 -6.84 -12.59 -6.74
N GLN A 72 -7.06 -13.39 -7.80
CA GLN A 72 -7.99 -13.05 -8.87
C GLN A 72 -9.42 -12.81 -8.32
N ALA A 73 -9.88 -13.68 -7.42
CA ALA A 73 -11.22 -13.57 -6.83
C ALA A 73 -11.32 -12.34 -5.92
N THR A 74 -10.29 -12.08 -5.12
CA THR A 74 -10.24 -10.91 -4.23
C THR A 74 -10.19 -9.59 -5.00
N LEU A 75 -9.47 -9.52 -6.12
CA LEU A 75 -9.48 -8.35 -7.02
C LEU A 75 -10.86 -8.13 -7.65
N GLY A 76 -11.57 -9.21 -7.98
CA GLY A 76 -12.96 -9.13 -8.44
C GLY A 76 -13.89 -8.57 -7.38
N LEU A 77 -13.78 -9.07 -6.13
CA LEU A 77 -14.53 -8.57 -4.99
C LEU A 77 -14.24 -7.09 -4.70
N ALA A 78 -12.98 -6.69 -4.75
CA ALA A 78 -12.55 -5.29 -4.55
C ALA A 78 -13.26 -4.34 -5.54
N LEU A 79 -13.26 -4.69 -6.83
CA LEU A 79 -13.98 -3.91 -7.84
C LEU A 79 -15.49 -3.92 -7.63
N GLU A 80 -16.08 -5.06 -7.27
CA GLU A 80 -17.52 -5.17 -6.99
C GLU A 80 -17.94 -4.24 -5.83
N ILE A 81 -17.11 -4.14 -4.78
CA ILE A 81 -17.36 -3.24 -3.65
C ILE A 81 -17.23 -1.77 -4.08
N LEU A 82 -16.19 -1.42 -4.85
CA LEU A 82 -15.98 -0.05 -5.32
C LEU A 82 -17.03 0.41 -6.34
N LEU A 83 -17.62 -0.50 -7.10
CA LEU A 83 -18.66 -0.19 -8.09
C LEU A 83 -20.09 -0.30 -7.52
N SER A 84 -20.24 -0.71 -6.26
CA SER A 84 -21.53 -0.77 -5.57
C SER A 84 -22.08 0.64 -5.30
N GLU A 85 -23.40 0.81 -5.26
CA GLU A 85 -24.04 2.11 -4.96
C GLU A 85 -23.68 2.67 -3.57
N GLU A 86 -23.15 1.84 -2.66
CA GLU A 86 -22.64 2.24 -1.34
C GLU A 86 -21.15 2.69 -1.33
N ASN A 87 -20.53 2.81 -2.50
CA ASN A 87 -19.10 3.08 -2.70
C ASN A 87 -18.57 4.43 -2.19
N GLY A 88 -19.44 5.37 -1.82
CA GLY A 88 -19.05 6.71 -1.33
C GLY A 88 -18.40 6.72 0.06
N ARG A 89 -18.20 5.55 0.70
CA ARG A 89 -17.59 5.45 2.03
C ARG A 89 -16.07 5.35 1.95
N VAL A 90 -15.41 6.36 2.50
CA VAL A 90 -13.95 6.44 2.66
C VAL A 90 -13.37 5.19 3.31
N ASP A 91 -14.01 4.67 4.36
CA ASP A 91 -13.52 3.48 5.08
C ASP A 91 -13.46 2.22 4.19
N LEU A 92 -14.41 2.09 3.25
CA LEU A 92 -14.44 0.96 2.32
C LEU A 92 -13.37 1.13 1.23
N GLN A 93 -13.24 2.33 0.66
CA GLN A 93 -12.21 2.64 -0.33
C GLN A 93 -10.81 2.43 0.27
N GLN A 94 -10.59 2.91 1.50
CA GLN A 94 -9.34 2.69 2.23
C GLN A 94 -9.12 1.19 2.52
N GLY A 95 -10.15 0.48 2.97
CA GLY A 95 -10.08 -0.96 3.21
C GLY A 95 -9.68 -1.73 1.96
N VAL A 96 -10.28 -1.41 0.81
CA VAL A 96 -9.91 -1.99 -0.49
C VAL A 96 -8.48 -1.63 -0.88
N GLY A 97 -8.05 -0.36 -0.70
CA GLY A 97 -6.68 0.06 -0.95
C GLY A 97 -5.65 -0.75 -0.18
N ARG A 98 -5.91 -1.02 1.11
CA ARG A 98 -5.06 -1.89 1.95
C ARG A 98 -5.00 -3.33 1.42
N LEU A 99 -6.12 -3.88 0.96
CA LEU A 99 -6.13 -5.21 0.33
C LEU A 99 -5.25 -5.26 -0.91
N ILE A 100 -5.32 -4.24 -1.77
CA ILE A 100 -4.47 -4.17 -2.97
C ILE A 100 -3.00 -4.08 -2.58
N ASN A 101 -2.66 -3.26 -1.59
CA ASN A 101 -1.28 -3.15 -1.10
C ASN A 101 -0.74 -4.48 -0.57
N ALA A 102 -1.55 -5.24 0.19
CA ALA A 102 -1.19 -6.58 0.63
C ALA A 102 -1.05 -7.58 -0.54
N ILE A 103 -1.91 -7.49 -1.55
CA ILE A 103 -1.80 -8.30 -2.77
C ILE A 103 -0.50 -8.01 -3.53
N VAL A 104 -0.06 -6.75 -3.59
CA VAL A 104 1.22 -6.39 -4.21
C VAL A 104 2.39 -7.06 -3.48
N ALA A 105 2.38 -7.05 -2.14
CA ALA A 105 3.39 -7.75 -1.35
C ALA A 105 3.37 -9.27 -1.58
N VAL A 106 2.19 -9.87 -1.75
CA VAL A 106 2.05 -11.32 -2.05
C VAL A 106 2.55 -11.69 -3.44
N LEU A 107 2.18 -10.92 -4.47
CA LEU A 107 2.57 -11.22 -5.85
C LEU A 107 4.02 -10.85 -6.13
N GLY A 108 4.48 -9.74 -5.57
CA GLY A 108 5.79 -9.15 -5.79
C GLY A 108 6.17 -9.16 -7.28
N PRO A 109 7.24 -9.88 -7.67
CA PRO A 109 7.77 -9.79 -9.02
C PRO A 109 6.86 -10.34 -10.13
N GLU A 110 5.81 -11.10 -9.78
CA GLU A 110 4.80 -11.56 -10.74
C GLU A 110 3.96 -10.39 -11.30
N LEU A 111 3.99 -9.23 -10.63
CA LEU A 111 3.46 -7.97 -11.16
C LEU A 111 4.43 -7.40 -12.20
N ALA A 112 4.46 -8.01 -13.36
CA ALA A 112 5.20 -7.50 -14.51
C ALA A 112 4.35 -6.51 -15.34
N PRO A 113 4.99 -5.62 -16.13
CA PRO A 113 4.30 -4.77 -17.08
C PRO A 113 3.41 -5.60 -18.02
N GLY A 114 2.15 -5.20 -18.18
CA GLY A 114 1.18 -5.91 -19.02
C GLY A 114 0.57 -7.17 -18.41
N SER A 115 0.97 -7.58 -17.19
CA SER A 115 0.29 -8.67 -16.50
C SER A 115 -1.15 -8.30 -16.14
N ILE A 116 -2.03 -9.30 -16.14
CA ILE A 116 -3.44 -9.12 -15.79
C ILE A 116 -3.57 -8.65 -14.34
N PHE A 117 -2.77 -9.21 -13.43
CA PHE A 117 -2.77 -8.81 -12.02
C PHE A 117 -2.35 -7.35 -11.84
N PHE A 118 -1.27 -6.92 -12.51
CA PHE A 118 -0.84 -5.53 -12.46
C PHE A 118 -1.90 -4.58 -13.00
N SER A 119 -2.48 -4.91 -14.15
CA SER A 119 -3.54 -4.11 -14.77
C SER A 119 -4.76 -3.95 -13.85
N ARG A 120 -5.20 -5.04 -13.22
CA ARG A 120 -6.33 -5.02 -12.27
C ARG A 120 -6.04 -4.25 -11.00
N CYS A 121 -4.86 -4.44 -10.39
CA CYS A 121 -4.46 -3.66 -9.22
C CYS A 121 -4.43 -2.16 -9.55
N LYS A 122 -3.86 -1.80 -10.70
CA LYS A 122 -3.81 -0.43 -11.18
C LYS A 122 -5.20 0.16 -11.41
N SER A 123 -6.14 -0.60 -11.97
CA SER A 123 -7.54 -0.16 -12.13
C SER A 123 -8.22 0.12 -10.80
N VAL A 124 -8.06 -0.76 -9.80
CA VAL A 124 -8.63 -0.55 -8.46
C VAL A 124 -8.04 0.70 -7.80
N VAL A 125 -6.72 0.88 -7.90
CA VAL A 125 -6.04 2.05 -7.32
C VAL A 125 -6.43 3.33 -8.05
N ALA A 126 -6.65 3.30 -9.36
CA ALA A 126 -7.14 4.47 -10.11
C ALA A 126 -8.52 4.91 -9.63
N GLU A 127 -9.42 3.95 -9.36
CA GLU A 127 -10.75 4.24 -8.80
C GLU A 127 -10.65 4.89 -7.42
N ILE A 128 -9.83 4.32 -6.54
CA ILE A 128 -9.54 4.85 -5.19
C ILE A 128 -8.93 6.26 -5.27
N SER A 129 -8.02 6.49 -6.22
CA SER A 129 -7.34 7.79 -6.39
C SER A 129 -8.24 8.89 -6.93
N SER A 130 -9.45 8.57 -7.41
CA SER A 130 -10.44 9.58 -7.81
C SER A 130 -11.12 10.26 -6.60
N SER A 131 -10.97 9.68 -5.41
CA SER A 131 -11.46 10.23 -4.14
C SER A 131 -10.61 11.41 -3.68
N GLU A 132 -11.25 12.47 -3.17
CA GLU A 132 -10.55 13.64 -2.59
C GLU A 132 -10.07 13.38 -1.13
N GLU A 133 -10.38 12.20 -0.60
CA GLU A 133 -10.17 11.88 0.80
C GLU A 133 -8.74 11.42 1.08
N THR A 134 -8.10 12.05 2.05
CA THR A 134 -6.67 11.84 2.35
C THR A 134 -6.36 10.40 2.72
N ALA A 135 -7.25 9.76 3.50
CA ALA A 135 -7.10 8.38 3.92
C ALA A 135 -7.08 7.40 2.73
N THR A 136 -7.80 7.73 1.67
CA THR A 136 -7.91 6.95 0.44
C THR A 136 -6.69 7.18 -0.45
N LEU A 137 -6.29 8.45 -0.65
CA LEU A 137 -5.08 8.82 -1.41
C LEU A 137 -3.81 8.20 -0.81
N LEU A 138 -3.76 8.06 0.50
CA LEU A 138 -2.63 7.45 1.20
C LEU A 138 -2.41 5.99 0.79
N GLU A 139 -3.48 5.24 0.52
CA GLU A 139 -3.35 3.88 0.03
C GLU A 139 -2.84 3.81 -1.42
N SER A 140 -3.13 4.82 -2.26
CA SER A 140 -2.58 4.94 -3.62
C SER A 140 -1.08 5.26 -3.63
N VAL A 141 -0.62 6.11 -2.71
CA VAL A 141 0.82 6.38 -2.55
C VAL A 141 1.53 5.14 -1.99
N ARG A 142 0.91 4.44 -1.03
CA ARG A 142 1.42 3.14 -0.55
C ARG A 142 1.50 2.11 -1.67
N PHE A 143 0.55 2.09 -2.60
CA PHE A 143 0.64 1.20 -3.77
C PHE A 143 1.88 1.48 -4.60
N THR A 144 2.20 2.76 -4.83
CA THR A 144 3.45 3.16 -5.48
C THR A 144 4.67 2.65 -4.71
N GLN A 145 4.69 2.81 -3.39
CA GLN A 145 5.77 2.31 -2.54
C GLN A 145 5.91 0.78 -2.59
N GLN A 146 4.79 0.05 -2.50
CA GLN A 146 4.76 -1.41 -2.56
C GLN A 146 5.29 -1.92 -3.89
N LEU A 147 4.98 -1.26 -5.01
CA LEU A 147 5.56 -1.58 -6.31
C LEU A 147 7.08 -1.39 -6.32
N VAL A 148 7.60 -0.27 -5.80
CA VAL A 148 9.05 -0.03 -5.72
C VAL A 148 9.78 -1.12 -4.93
N LEU A 149 9.18 -1.55 -3.80
CA LEU A 149 9.76 -2.53 -2.89
C LEU A 149 9.67 -3.95 -3.44
N PHE A 150 8.49 -4.37 -3.89
CA PHE A 150 8.19 -5.78 -4.22
C PHE A 150 8.15 -6.10 -5.71
N ALA A 151 7.91 -5.11 -6.57
CA ALA A 151 7.74 -5.29 -8.02
C ALA A 151 8.38 -4.15 -8.85
N PRO A 152 9.66 -3.83 -8.65
CA PRO A 152 10.29 -2.65 -9.26
C PRO A 152 10.30 -2.66 -10.81
N GLN A 153 10.16 -3.83 -11.42
CA GLN A 153 10.06 -3.99 -12.87
C GLN A 153 8.67 -3.61 -13.43
N ALA A 154 7.64 -3.47 -12.58
CA ALA A 154 6.26 -3.22 -12.99
C ALA A 154 6.08 -1.86 -13.67
N VAL A 155 6.88 -0.88 -13.25
CA VAL A 155 6.80 0.53 -13.64
C VAL A 155 8.21 1.09 -13.71
N SER A 156 8.48 2.00 -14.66
CA SER A 156 9.79 2.62 -14.79
C SER A 156 10.10 3.55 -13.60
N VAL A 157 11.39 3.74 -13.30
CA VAL A 157 11.85 4.70 -12.29
C VAL A 157 11.29 6.09 -12.58
N HIS A 158 11.35 6.54 -13.83
CA HIS A 158 10.75 7.80 -14.29
C HIS A 158 9.28 7.94 -13.86
N SER A 159 8.44 6.95 -14.18
CA SER A 159 7.01 7.01 -13.85
C SER A 159 6.74 7.00 -12.34
N HIS A 160 7.55 6.28 -11.57
CA HIS A 160 7.49 6.33 -10.11
C HIS A 160 7.85 7.72 -9.59
N VAL A 161 8.96 8.30 -10.05
CA VAL A 161 9.43 9.61 -9.61
C VAL A 161 8.39 10.68 -9.93
N GLN A 162 7.85 10.73 -11.14
CA GLN A 162 6.80 11.70 -11.51
C GLN A 162 5.57 11.62 -10.59
N THR A 163 5.13 10.41 -10.24
CA THR A 163 4.00 10.20 -9.32
C THR A 163 4.32 10.71 -7.90
N LEU A 164 5.54 10.46 -7.43
CA LEU A 164 5.98 10.86 -6.10
C LEU A 164 6.20 12.38 -6.01
N LEU A 165 6.74 13.02 -7.05
CA LEU A 165 6.90 14.47 -7.10
C LEU A 165 5.56 15.21 -7.03
N LEU A 166 4.52 14.69 -7.70
CA LEU A 166 3.15 15.22 -7.55
C LEU A 166 2.66 15.08 -6.09
N THR A 167 3.00 13.97 -5.44
CA THR A 167 2.62 13.70 -4.05
C THR A 167 3.35 14.61 -3.05
N LEU A 168 4.59 15.01 -3.34
CA LEU A 168 5.33 15.97 -2.51
C LEU A 168 4.65 17.34 -2.41
N SER A 169 3.86 17.71 -3.43
CA SER A 169 3.10 18.98 -3.45
C SER A 169 1.75 18.88 -2.71
N SER A 170 1.46 17.73 -2.08
CA SER A 170 0.24 17.55 -1.31
C SER A 170 0.23 18.42 -0.06
N ARG A 171 -0.96 18.92 0.33
CA ARG A 171 -1.15 19.66 1.59
C ARG A 171 -1.05 18.78 2.84
N GLN A 172 -1.10 17.45 2.67
CA GLN A 172 -1.15 16.49 3.76
C GLN A 172 0.26 16.00 4.11
N PRO A 173 0.78 16.26 5.33
CA PRO A 173 2.14 15.86 5.73
C PRO A 173 2.41 14.37 5.59
N ALA A 174 1.43 13.53 5.96
CA ALA A 174 1.56 12.07 5.86
C ALA A 174 1.78 11.57 4.41
N LEU A 175 1.21 12.25 3.41
CA LEU A 175 1.42 11.91 2.00
C LEU A 175 2.83 12.32 1.54
N ARG A 176 3.28 13.52 1.94
CA ARG A 176 4.62 14.01 1.64
C ARG A 176 5.69 13.11 2.25
N HIS A 177 5.56 12.76 3.53
CA HIS A 177 6.48 11.86 4.22
C HIS A 177 6.61 10.50 3.55
N LEU A 178 5.48 9.90 3.18
CA LEU A 178 5.46 8.63 2.48
C LEU A 178 6.13 8.73 1.10
N ALA A 179 5.93 9.84 0.39
CA ALA A 179 6.58 10.10 -0.89
C ALA A 179 8.10 10.25 -0.75
N VAL A 180 8.58 11.01 0.25
CA VAL A 180 10.01 11.16 0.57
C VAL A 180 10.62 9.81 0.93
N SER A 181 9.99 9.03 1.81
CA SER A 181 10.45 7.70 2.17
C SER A 181 10.54 6.79 0.93
N THR A 182 9.56 6.86 0.03
CA THR A 182 9.57 6.07 -1.21
C THR A 182 10.67 6.52 -2.18
N LEU A 183 10.89 7.83 -2.32
CA LEU A 183 11.98 8.39 -3.14
C LEU A 183 13.35 7.95 -2.60
N ARG A 184 13.55 7.95 -1.27
CA ARG A 184 14.77 7.44 -0.65
C ARG A 184 15.06 6.00 -1.06
N HIS A 185 14.06 5.12 -0.96
CA HIS A 185 14.22 3.72 -1.39
C HIS A 185 14.53 3.59 -2.89
N LEU A 186 13.99 4.48 -3.74
CA LEU A 186 14.33 4.51 -5.16
C LEU A 186 15.78 4.94 -5.40
N ILE A 187 16.27 5.94 -4.66
CA ILE A 187 17.63 6.47 -4.77
C ILE A 187 18.64 5.43 -4.31
N GLU A 188 18.38 4.76 -3.18
CA GLU A 188 19.22 3.67 -2.67
C GLU A 188 19.32 2.51 -3.68
N LYS A 189 18.23 2.23 -4.42
CA LYS A 189 18.16 1.08 -5.33
C LYS A 189 18.59 1.40 -6.77
N TYR A 190 18.34 2.61 -7.25
CA TYR A 190 18.52 3.05 -8.64
C TYR A 190 19.10 4.48 -8.72
N PRO A 191 20.27 4.76 -8.13
CA PRO A 191 20.77 6.13 -7.97
C PRO A 191 20.95 6.86 -9.31
N VAL A 192 21.56 6.19 -10.29
CA VAL A 192 21.83 6.79 -11.63
C VAL A 192 20.53 7.20 -12.32
N SER A 193 19.49 6.37 -12.28
CA SER A 193 18.22 6.66 -12.94
C SER A 193 17.42 7.77 -12.24
N VAL A 194 17.64 7.99 -10.94
CA VAL A 194 16.94 9.06 -10.20
C VAL A 194 17.65 10.41 -10.35
N ILE A 195 18.99 10.43 -10.46
CA ILE A 195 19.76 11.67 -10.71
C ILE A 195 19.28 12.35 -12.00
N ASP A 196 18.99 11.57 -13.05
CA ASP A 196 18.49 12.08 -14.33
C ASP A 196 17.11 12.79 -14.21
N GLU A 197 16.37 12.57 -13.11
CA GLU A 197 15.04 13.16 -12.89
C GLU A 197 15.08 14.54 -12.20
N GLN A 198 16.25 15.01 -11.75
CA GLN A 198 16.43 16.36 -11.17
C GLN A 198 15.43 16.69 -10.05
N ILE A 199 15.33 15.79 -9.06
CA ILE A 199 14.32 15.86 -7.98
C ILE A 199 14.64 16.91 -6.89
N GLU A 200 15.86 17.44 -6.89
CA GLU A 200 16.43 18.36 -5.89
C GLU A 200 15.53 19.55 -5.58
N ASP A 201 15.19 20.35 -6.59
CA ASP A 201 14.41 21.57 -6.42
C ASP A 201 13.02 21.30 -5.82
N ASN A 202 12.41 20.16 -6.17
CA ASN A 202 11.12 19.77 -5.63
C ASN A 202 11.21 19.35 -4.16
N LEU A 203 12.30 18.68 -3.77
CA LEU A 203 12.57 18.32 -2.38
C LEU A 203 12.86 19.54 -1.51
N PHE A 204 13.69 20.46 -2.00
CA PHE A 204 13.99 21.72 -1.29
C PHE A 204 12.74 22.59 -1.13
N ARG A 205 11.95 22.75 -2.20
CA ARG A 205 10.68 23.49 -2.10
C ARG A 205 9.73 22.87 -1.07
N MET A 206 9.62 21.54 -1.05
CA MET A 206 8.77 20.84 -0.09
C MET A 206 9.24 21.05 1.35
N LEU A 207 10.55 21.00 1.60
CA LEU A 207 11.13 21.27 2.92
C LEU A 207 10.89 22.72 3.37
N ASP A 208 11.05 23.69 2.48
CA ASP A 208 10.83 25.11 2.79
C ASP A 208 9.37 25.41 3.16
N GLU A 209 8.43 24.65 2.60
CA GLU A 209 6.99 24.76 2.87
C GLU A 209 6.52 23.91 4.07
N GLU A 210 7.37 23.01 4.59
CA GLU A 210 7.00 22.10 5.68
C GLU A 210 6.93 22.85 7.02
N THR A 211 5.77 22.75 7.66
CA THR A 211 5.47 23.47 8.90
C THR A 211 5.33 22.54 10.10
N ASP A 212 5.26 21.22 9.88
CA ASP A 212 5.08 20.24 10.93
C ASP A 212 6.44 19.70 11.42
N SER A 213 6.83 20.11 12.64
CA SER A 213 8.15 19.85 13.21
C SER A 213 8.50 18.36 13.34
N GLU A 214 7.50 17.48 13.52
CA GLU A 214 7.73 16.02 13.59
C GLU A 214 8.20 15.47 12.23
N TYR A 215 7.65 15.99 11.14
CA TYR A 215 8.00 15.58 9.78
C TYR A 215 9.21 16.32 9.23
N VAL A 216 9.50 17.54 9.69
CA VAL A 216 10.72 18.28 9.31
C VAL A 216 11.97 17.52 9.76
N GLU A 217 12.04 17.02 10.99
CA GLU A 217 13.23 16.33 11.50
C GLU A 217 13.50 15.03 10.73
N ASP A 218 12.48 14.19 10.54
CA ASP A 218 12.62 12.93 9.81
C ASP A 218 12.88 13.16 8.31
N SER A 219 12.22 14.14 7.68
CA SER A 219 12.45 14.46 6.26
C SER A 219 13.82 15.10 6.02
N SER A 220 14.31 15.94 6.94
CA SER A 220 15.64 16.56 6.86
C SER A 220 16.76 15.52 7.05
N LEU A 221 16.59 14.58 7.98
CA LEU A 221 17.49 13.43 8.13
C LEU A 221 17.51 12.58 6.86
N ASN A 222 16.35 12.37 6.24
CA ASN A 222 16.23 11.60 5.00
C ASN A 222 16.82 12.30 3.78
N ILE A 223 16.70 13.62 3.68
CA ILE A 223 17.20 14.39 2.52
C ILE A 223 18.72 14.59 2.59
N ASN A 224 19.30 14.79 3.77
CA ASN A 224 20.77 14.85 3.90
C ASN A 224 21.43 13.53 3.49
N LEU A 225 20.82 12.38 3.79
CA LEU A 225 21.30 11.07 3.34
C LEU A 225 21.16 10.84 1.82
N ILE A 226 20.29 11.61 1.14
CA ILE A 226 20.08 11.52 -0.31
C ILE A 226 21.18 12.28 -1.09
N PHE A 227 21.72 13.36 -0.52
CA PHE A 227 22.66 14.26 -1.20
C PHE A 227 24.13 14.19 -0.72
N ASP A 228 24.44 13.35 0.28
CA ASP A 228 25.81 13.17 0.79
C ASP A 228 26.68 12.16 -0.01
N HIS A 229 26.28 11.79 -1.23
CA HIS A 229 27.00 10.89 -2.14
C HIS A 229 27.24 11.50 -3.52
#